data_AF-A0A9W4NC14-F1
#
_entry.id   AF-A0A9W4NC14-F1
#
_cell.length_a   1.000
_cell.length_b   1.000
_cell.length_c   1.000
_cell.angle_alpha   90.00
_cell.angle_beta   90.00
_cell.angle_gamma   90.00
#
_symmetry.space_group_name_H-M   'P 1'
#
loop_
_entity.id
_entity.type
_entity.pdbx_description
1 polymer ?
#
loop_
_entity_poly.entity_id
_entity_poly.type
_entity_poly.pdbx_seq_one_letter_code
_entity_poly.pdbx_strand_id
1 'polypeptide(L)'
;MDQKSEIPADPKLDPANQHPHAHHHHTAFAEQGREEEVVYAQDTFDKGVEPAPVDHASKSSDEEAGQNSPAHRTWLRRIGKQWRHMVHAVIWLLFTGWWIAGLILHRYDRGWLIPFLLYLAITLRIIFFYVPITIVTKPMYWLWEHTARPLVGVIPPKLRTPLAALLCVSVILVGSFASPESEDNTRANRAVSLFGMLVFIFGLWATSRNRKKIVWHTVIVGMLAQFIIALFVLRSGAGYDIFNFISGLASDLLGFAVDGVTFLTSEDFYNTTTPFAPANFFLVSVVPAIIFFVSLVQLLYHYNILQWFVGKFAVFFFWSMRVSGAEAVVAAASPFIGQGESAMLIRPFIEHLTMAELHQVMCSGFATIAGSVLIAYISIGVNPQAMVSACVMSIPASLAVSKLRWPEEEECLTAGRVVVPESEDHKSSNALHAFSGGAWLGLKIASMIAATLLCIISLVGLINGLLTWWGRYLNINDPPLTLELIVGYICYPIAFLLGVSRDGDLLKVSQLIGLKLVTNEFVAYKALQDSADYADLSDRSRLIVTYALCGFANIGSLGNQIGVLSQISPGRGGDVSRVAFSAMITGAISTFTSASVAGLLITNEKQYFGT
;
A
#
# COMPACT_ATOMS: atom_id res chain seq x y z
N MET A 1 -20.23 33.42 -67.35
CA MET A 1 -19.56 34.49 -66.60
C MET A 1 -19.45 33.98 -65.17
N ASP A 2 -18.35 33.28 -64.91
CA ASP A 2 -18.04 32.67 -63.61
C ASP A 2 -17.17 33.62 -62.81
N GLN A 3 -17.57 33.91 -61.57
CA GLN A 3 -16.73 34.60 -60.60
C GLN A 3 -16.55 33.65 -59.40
N LYS A 4 -15.38 33.01 -59.34
CA LYS A 4 -14.91 32.19 -58.21
C LYS A 4 -14.36 33.12 -57.13
N SER A 5 -14.83 32.95 -55.90
CA SER A 5 -14.29 33.59 -54.70
C SER A 5 -13.01 32.87 -54.24
N GLU A 6 -11.90 33.59 -54.15
CA GLU A 6 -10.62 33.11 -53.59
C GLU A 6 -10.68 33.06 -52.05
N ILE A 7 -10.15 31.97 -51.48
CA ILE A 7 -9.94 31.77 -50.04
C ILE A 7 -8.52 32.26 -49.71
N PRO A 8 -8.30 33.09 -48.67
CA PRO A 8 -6.96 33.56 -48.33
C PRO A 8 -6.09 32.43 -47.75
N ALA A 9 -4.83 32.35 -48.18
CA ALA A 9 -3.87 31.31 -47.79
C ALA A 9 -3.42 31.45 -46.32
N ASP A 10 -3.25 30.31 -45.65
CA ASP A 10 -2.76 30.21 -44.27
C ASP A 10 -1.30 30.69 -44.16
N PRO A 11 -0.98 31.71 -43.33
CA PRO A 11 0.37 32.23 -43.16
C PRO A 11 1.38 31.21 -42.57
N LYS A 12 0.92 30.03 -42.13
CA LYS A 12 1.81 28.92 -41.69
C LYS A 12 2.41 28.11 -42.84
N LEU A 13 1.98 28.33 -44.08
CA LEU A 13 2.51 27.63 -45.27
C LEU A 13 3.53 28.47 -46.06
N ASP A 14 3.91 29.66 -45.56
CA ASP A 14 4.96 30.48 -46.15
C ASP A 14 6.35 29.86 -45.87
N PRO A 15 7.11 29.46 -46.91
CA PRO A 15 8.47 28.91 -46.76
C PRO A 15 9.43 29.84 -46.03
N ALA A 16 9.15 31.14 -45.94
CA ALA A 16 9.97 32.12 -45.21
C ALA A 16 9.88 31.98 -43.67
N ASN A 17 8.86 31.29 -43.14
CA ASN A 17 8.61 31.14 -41.70
C ASN A 17 9.07 29.79 -41.11
N GLN A 18 9.87 29.01 -41.85
CA GLN A 18 10.43 27.75 -41.35
C GLN A 18 11.70 28.02 -40.54
N HIS A 19 11.66 27.77 -39.23
CA HIS A 19 12.85 27.78 -38.38
C HIS A 19 13.75 26.56 -38.71
N PRO A 20 15.01 26.77 -39.12
CA PRO A 20 15.95 25.69 -39.35
C PRO A 20 16.42 25.12 -38.00
N HIS A 21 16.04 23.89 -37.68
CA HIS A 21 16.68 23.13 -36.63
C HIS A 21 17.99 22.53 -37.15
N ALA A 22 19.10 22.88 -36.50
CA ALA A 22 20.39 22.25 -36.77
C ALA A 22 20.34 20.77 -36.32
N HIS A 23 20.48 19.85 -37.27
CA HIS A 23 20.69 18.44 -37.01
C HIS A 23 22.04 18.24 -36.29
N HIS A 24 22.01 17.97 -34.99
CA HIS A 24 23.17 17.42 -34.29
C HIS A 24 23.32 15.94 -34.66
N HIS A 25 24.33 15.66 -35.47
CA HIS A 25 24.83 14.31 -35.71
C HIS A 25 25.24 13.65 -34.39
N HIS A 26 24.60 12.54 -34.04
CA HIS A 26 25.12 11.63 -33.02
C HIS A 26 26.28 10.82 -33.64
N THR A 27 27.43 10.95 -33.00
CA THR A 27 28.68 10.29 -33.32
C THR A 27 28.61 8.78 -33.06
N ALA A 28 29.35 8.02 -33.89
CA ALA A 28 29.56 6.60 -33.75
C ALA A 28 30.43 6.28 -32.52
N PHE A 29 29.76 6.03 -31.38
CA PHE A 29 30.30 5.30 -30.23
C PHE A 29 29.24 4.32 -29.69
N ALA A 30 28.49 3.71 -30.61
CA ALA A 30 27.55 2.63 -30.34
C ALA A 30 28.18 1.31 -30.76
N GLU A 31 29.25 0.89 -30.07
CA GLU A 31 29.74 -0.50 -30.05
C GLU A 31 30.89 -0.61 -29.05
N GLN A 32 30.58 -1.03 -27.81
CA GLN A 32 31.35 -2.00 -27.01
C GLN A 32 30.73 -2.15 -25.61
N GLY A 33 30.65 -3.41 -25.17
CA GLY A 33 30.04 -3.96 -23.96
C GLY A 33 29.76 -3.00 -22.80
N ARG A 34 28.48 -2.80 -22.51
CA ARG A 34 28.00 -2.10 -21.32
C ARG A 34 27.91 -3.08 -20.15
N GLU A 35 28.83 -2.99 -19.20
CA GLU A 35 28.63 -3.57 -17.87
C GLU A 35 27.45 -2.84 -17.19
N GLU A 36 26.57 -3.61 -16.54
CA GLU A 36 25.42 -3.09 -15.79
C GLU A 36 25.89 -2.32 -14.54
N GLU A 37 26.26 -1.05 -14.71
CA GLU A 37 26.51 -0.14 -13.59
C GLU A 37 25.18 0.50 -13.16
N VAL A 38 24.64 0.04 -12.02
CA VAL A 38 23.50 0.66 -11.35
C VAL A 38 23.96 2.01 -10.79
N VAL A 39 23.62 3.09 -11.49
CA VAL A 39 23.92 4.46 -11.05
C VAL A 39 23.04 4.78 -9.84
N TYR A 40 23.62 4.71 -8.65
CA TYR A 40 23.04 5.32 -7.46
C TYR A 40 22.98 6.83 -7.69
N ALA A 41 21.81 7.44 -7.45
CA ALA A 41 21.61 8.87 -7.57
C ALA A 41 22.78 9.65 -6.93
N GLN A 42 23.61 10.20 -7.79
CA GLN A 42 24.71 11.08 -7.42
C GLN A 42 24.08 12.42 -7.11
N ASP A 43 24.39 12.96 -5.94
CA ASP A 43 23.94 14.27 -5.47
C ASP A 43 24.13 15.35 -6.56
N THR A 44 23.07 15.72 -7.26
CA THR A 44 23.01 16.98 -8.01
C THR A 44 22.44 18.06 -7.10
N PHE A 45 23.19 18.37 -6.04
CA PHE A 45 23.16 19.70 -5.44
C PHE A 45 24.37 20.46 -5.98
N ASP A 46 24.12 21.65 -6.52
CA ASP A 46 25.07 22.58 -7.16
C ASP A 46 25.57 22.21 -8.56
N LYS A 47 24.85 22.75 -9.56
CA LYS A 47 25.39 23.65 -10.60
C LYS A 47 24.23 24.33 -11.33
N GLY A 48 24.06 25.62 -11.06
CA GLY A 48 23.07 26.45 -11.75
C GLY A 48 23.38 26.58 -13.23
N VAL A 49 22.37 26.35 -14.05
CA VAL A 49 22.33 26.87 -15.43
C VAL A 49 21.42 28.08 -15.36
N GLU A 50 21.97 29.26 -15.59
CA GLU A 50 21.19 30.51 -15.70
C GLU A 50 20.27 30.43 -16.94
N PRO A 51 18.96 30.64 -16.80
CA PRO A 51 18.11 30.85 -17.97
C PRO A 51 18.24 32.31 -18.43
N ALA A 52 18.49 32.50 -19.73
CA ALA A 52 18.42 33.79 -20.40
C ALA A 52 17.00 34.39 -20.30
N PRO A 53 16.86 35.74 -20.24
CA PRO A 53 15.56 36.37 -20.01
C PRO A 53 14.69 36.29 -21.27
N VAL A 54 13.47 35.78 -21.11
CA VAL A 54 12.42 35.89 -22.13
C VAL A 54 11.43 36.95 -21.66
N ASP A 55 11.38 38.05 -22.42
CA ASP A 55 10.42 39.13 -22.28
C ASP A 55 8.99 38.62 -22.52
N HIS A 56 8.13 38.69 -21.51
CA HIS A 56 6.69 38.82 -21.75
C HIS A 56 6.06 39.78 -20.74
N ALA A 57 5.66 40.93 -21.29
CA ALA A 57 4.77 41.88 -20.68
C ALA A 57 3.34 41.33 -20.68
N SER A 58 2.72 41.24 -19.50
CA SER A 58 1.30 41.53 -19.32
C SER A 58 1.04 41.96 -17.88
N LYS A 59 0.60 43.21 -17.75
CA LYS A 59 0.07 43.81 -16.52
C LYS A 59 -1.34 43.27 -16.28
N SER A 60 -1.61 42.74 -15.09
CA SER A 60 -2.87 43.00 -14.36
C SER A 60 -2.71 42.68 -12.88
N SER A 61 -2.70 43.76 -12.10
CA SER A 61 -3.14 43.94 -10.71
C SER A 61 -3.66 42.72 -9.94
N ASP A 62 -2.94 42.38 -8.86
CA ASP A 62 -3.49 42.41 -7.50
C ASP A 62 -2.30 42.52 -6.52
N GLU A 63 -1.99 43.75 -6.15
CA GLU A 63 -1.09 44.09 -5.04
C GLU A 63 -1.88 43.96 -3.73
N GLU A 64 -1.53 43.00 -2.88
CA GLU A 64 -1.45 43.16 -1.41
C GLU A 64 -1.06 41.83 -0.74
N ALA A 65 0.24 41.55 -0.65
CA ALA A 65 0.80 40.66 0.37
C ALA A 65 2.32 40.88 0.51
N GLY A 66 2.69 41.73 1.48
CA GLY A 66 3.95 41.68 2.24
C GLY A 66 5.26 41.50 1.47
N GLN A 67 5.91 42.62 1.14
CA GLN A 67 7.34 42.68 0.80
C GLN A 67 8.20 42.10 1.94
N ASN A 68 8.59 40.82 1.83
CA ASN A 68 9.70 40.26 2.61
C ASN A 68 10.91 40.07 1.69
N SER A 69 11.93 40.89 1.91
CA SER A 69 13.16 40.98 1.12
C SER A 69 13.87 39.61 0.94
N PRO A 70 14.35 39.28 -0.28
CA PRO A 70 15.00 37.98 -0.57
C PRO A 70 16.31 37.74 0.21
N ALA A 71 16.93 38.80 0.77
CA ALA A 71 18.16 38.71 1.56
C ALA A 71 17.96 38.07 2.96
N HIS A 72 16.77 38.22 3.56
CA HIS A 72 16.51 37.66 4.90
C HIS A 72 16.30 36.14 4.85
N ARG A 73 15.69 35.64 3.75
CA ARG A 73 15.47 34.21 3.48
C ARG A 73 16.78 33.43 3.27
N THR A 74 17.80 34.05 2.68
CA THR A 74 19.10 33.40 2.44
C THR A 74 19.97 33.33 3.71
N TRP A 75 19.91 34.33 4.59
CA TRP A 75 20.61 34.32 5.88
C TRP A 75 20.02 33.29 6.87
N LEU A 76 18.69 33.26 7.02
CA LEU A 76 17.98 32.26 7.83
C LEU A 76 18.23 30.82 7.32
N ARG A 77 18.29 30.60 5.99
CA ARG A 77 18.67 29.30 5.42
C ARG A 77 20.13 28.92 5.74
N ARG A 78 21.06 29.88 5.72
CA ARG A 78 22.49 29.62 6.03
C ARG A 78 22.70 29.31 7.51
N ILE A 79 22.06 30.06 8.40
CA ILE A 79 22.07 29.80 9.85
C ILE A 79 21.37 28.48 10.16
N GLY A 80 20.22 28.22 9.54
CA GLY A 80 19.50 26.96 9.67
C GLY A 80 20.34 25.76 9.24
N LYS A 81 21.21 25.90 8.21
CA LYS A 81 22.12 24.84 7.76
C LYS A 81 23.25 24.58 8.77
N GLN A 82 23.83 25.62 9.37
CA GLN A 82 24.87 25.49 10.41
C GLN A 82 24.30 24.95 11.73
N TRP A 83 23.11 25.37 12.13
CA TRP A 83 22.45 24.91 13.35
C TRP A 83 21.83 23.53 13.23
N ARG A 84 21.61 23.01 12.01
CA ARG A 84 20.99 21.69 11.80
C ARG A 84 21.74 20.56 12.51
N HIS A 85 23.06 20.62 12.53
CA HIS A 85 23.91 19.66 13.24
C HIS A 85 23.73 19.74 14.76
N MET A 86 23.67 20.95 15.30
CA MET A 86 23.44 21.17 16.72
C MET A 86 22.03 20.72 17.13
N VAL A 87 21.01 21.00 16.31
CA VAL A 87 19.64 20.55 16.54
C VAL A 87 19.55 19.02 16.51
N HIS A 88 20.16 18.35 15.53
CA HIS A 88 20.20 16.89 15.50
C HIS A 88 20.94 16.31 16.72
N ALA A 89 22.05 16.92 17.14
CA ALA A 89 22.79 16.48 18.31
C ALA A 89 21.99 16.65 19.62
N VAL A 90 21.27 17.77 19.78
CA VAL A 90 20.39 18.01 20.94
C VAL A 90 19.25 17.00 20.98
N ILE A 91 18.59 16.76 19.84
CA ILE A 91 17.54 15.74 19.72
C ILE A 91 18.10 14.36 20.09
N TRP A 92 19.26 14.00 19.51
CA TRP A 92 19.88 12.71 19.78
C TRP A 92 20.22 12.55 21.27
N LEU A 93 20.85 13.54 21.91
CA LEU A 93 21.17 13.52 23.33
C LEU A 93 19.93 13.41 24.21
N LEU A 94 18.85 14.12 23.88
CA LEU A 94 17.59 14.06 24.62
C LEU A 94 16.99 12.66 24.58
N PHE A 95 16.90 12.05 23.39
CA PHE A 95 16.39 10.68 23.26
C PHE A 95 17.33 9.62 23.84
N THR A 96 18.65 9.87 23.82
CA THR A 96 19.63 9.01 24.50
C THR A 96 19.41 9.04 26.01
N GLY A 97 19.24 10.23 26.59
CA GLY A 97 18.93 10.39 28.02
C GLY A 97 17.61 9.73 28.43
N TRP A 98 16.58 9.89 27.60
CA TRP A 98 15.28 9.23 27.81
C TRP A 98 15.37 7.71 27.72
N TRP A 99 16.12 7.17 26.76
CA TRP A 99 16.38 5.73 26.64
C TRP A 99 17.14 5.18 27.86
N ILE A 100 18.18 5.87 28.31
CA ILE A 100 18.94 5.49 29.51
C ILE A 100 18.04 5.49 30.75
N ALA A 101 17.20 6.52 30.92
CA ALA A 101 16.22 6.56 31.99
C ALA A 101 15.25 5.36 31.92
N GLY A 102 14.76 5.03 30.73
CA GLY A 102 13.91 3.85 30.49
C GLY A 102 14.60 2.53 30.86
N LEU A 103 15.88 2.35 30.52
CA LEU A 103 16.67 1.18 30.90
C LEU A 103 16.88 1.05 32.42
N ILE A 104 17.01 2.18 33.12
CA ILE A 104 17.22 2.20 34.56
C ILE A 104 15.90 1.94 35.30
N LEU A 105 14.81 2.61 34.91
CA LEU A 105 13.50 2.53 35.55
C LEU A 105 12.78 1.21 35.27
N HIS A 106 12.86 0.68 34.04
CA HIS A 106 12.18 -0.54 33.62
C HIS A 106 13.14 -1.71 33.42
N ARG A 107 14.19 -1.81 34.25
CA ARG A 107 15.26 -2.81 34.09
C ARG A 107 14.77 -4.27 34.10
N TYR A 108 13.70 -4.55 34.83
CA TYR A 108 13.14 -5.91 35.02
C TYR A 108 11.84 -6.16 34.24
N ASP A 109 11.38 -5.19 33.45
CA ASP A 109 10.17 -5.27 32.65
C ASP A 109 10.49 -4.97 31.17
N ARG A 110 9.59 -5.27 30.24
CA ARG A 110 9.76 -4.95 28.81
C ARG A 110 9.53 -3.47 28.49
N GLY A 111 9.20 -2.64 29.48
CA GLY A 111 8.98 -1.20 29.32
C GLY A 111 10.17 -0.40 28.75
N TRP A 112 11.40 -0.93 28.81
CA TRP A 112 12.57 -0.29 28.17
C TRP A 112 12.59 -0.45 26.63
N LEU A 113 11.83 -1.40 26.08
CA LEU A 113 11.84 -1.74 24.65
C LEU A 113 11.33 -0.57 23.81
N ILE A 114 10.29 0.13 24.27
CA ILE A 114 9.66 1.25 23.55
C ILE A 114 10.64 2.44 23.43
N PRO A 115 11.23 2.95 24.54
CA PRO A 115 12.28 3.96 24.45
C PRO A 115 13.46 3.54 23.58
N PHE A 116 13.86 2.26 23.62
CA PHE A 116 14.95 1.75 22.80
C PHE A 116 14.62 1.77 21.31
N LEU A 117 13.44 1.29 20.90
CA LEU A 117 13.03 1.27 19.49
C LEU A 117 12.90 2.69 18.93
N LEU A 118 12.34 3.63 19.70
CA LEU A 118 12.24 5.03 19.27
C LEU A 118 13.62 5.69 19.19
N TYR A 119 14.47 5.49 20.20
CA TYR A 119 15.86 5.95 20.19
C TYR A 119 16.62 5.38 18.99
N LEU A 120 16.47 4.09 18.70
CA LEU A 120 17.07 3.42 17.55
C LEU A 120 16.58 4.04 16.24
N ALA A 121 15.27 4.24 16.07
CA ALA A 121 14.69 4.84 14.88
C ALA A 121 15.21 6.27 14.63
N ILE A 122 15.27 7.09 15.68
CA ILE A 122 15.76 8.48 15.62
C ILE A 122 17.26 8.50 15.34
N THR A 123 18.04 7.64 16.02
CA THR A 123 19.48 7.52 15.83
C THR A 123 19.80 7.07 14.41
N LEU A 124 19.12 6.03 13.91
CA LEU A 124 19.26 5.57 12.53
C LEU A 124 18.91 6.71 11.54
N ARG A 125 17.82 7.44 11.78
CA ARG A 125 17.43 8.58 10.93
C ARG A 125 18.50 9.67 10.89
N ILE A 126 19.06 10.04 12.05
CA ILE A 126 20.12 11.05 12.15
C ILE A 126 21.40 10.55 11.46
N ILE A 127 21.77 9.29 11.68
CA ILE A 127 22.91 8.67 11.00
C ILE A 127 22.72 8.72 9.48
N PHE A 128 21.57 8.29 8.97
CA PHE A 128 21.28 8.27 7.53
C PHE A 128 21.12 9.67 6.89
N PHE A 129 21.04 10.75 7.68
CA PHE A 129 21.15 12.12 7.17
C PHE A 129 22.58 12.54 6.86
N TYR A 130 23.57 11.98 7.57
CA TYR A 130 24.98 12.33 7.41
C TYR A 130 25.77 11.27 6.65
N VAL A 131 25.33 10.02 6.79
CA VAL A 131 25.93 8.86 6.17
C VAL A 131 25.01 8.39 5.05
N PRO A 132 25.44 8.50 3.78
CA PRO A 132 24.65 7.94 2.69
C PRO A 132 24.52 6.43 2.90
N ILE A 133 23.36 5.87 2.55
CA ILE A 133 23.08 4.44 2.71
C ILE A 133 24.06 3.56 1.93
N THR A 134 24.81 4.14 1.00
CA THR A 134 25.93 3.51 0.29
C THR A 134 26.95 2.88 1.24
N ILE A 135 27.11 3.37 2.47
CA ILE A 135 27.99 2.72 3.46
C ILE A 135 27.43 1.37 3.92
N VAL A 136 26.11 1.18 3.94
CA VAL A 136 25.47 -0.10 4.29
C VAL A 136 25.28 -0.96 3.04
N THR A 137 24.88 -0.36 1.91
CA THR A 137 24.61 -1.11 0.68
C THR A 137 25.87 -1.57 -0.02
N LYS A 138 27.01 -0.84 0.04
CA LYS A 138 28.26 -1.29 -0.59
C LYS A 138 28.83 -2.56 0.05
N PRO A 139 28.96 -2.70 1.38
CA PRO A 139 29.38 -3.95 2.02
C PRO A 139 28.37 -5.07 1.79
N MET A 140 27.07 -4.77 1.84
CA MET A 140 26.03 -5.76 1.55
C MET A 140 26.12 -6.26 0.10
N TYR A 141 26.35 -5.36 -0.86
CA TYR A 141 26.55 -5.69 -2.26
C TYR A 141 27.86 -6.44 -2.47
N TRP A 142 28.94 -6.02 -1.81
CA TRP A 142 30.22 -6.73 -1.84
C TRP A 142 30.07 -8.15 -1.29
N LEU A 143 29.41 -8.31 -0.14
CA LEU A 143 29.12 -9.63 0.44
C LEU A 143 28.27 -10.45 -0.54
N TRP A 144 27.21 -9.87 -1.09
CA TRP A 144 26.36 -10.54 -2.08
C TRP A 144 27.15 -10.94 -3.33
N GLU A 145 28.09 -10.12 -3.78
CA GLU A 145 28.93 -10.35 -4.95
C GLU A 145 30.02 -11.38 -4.71
N HIS A 146 30.49 -11.54 -3.47
CA HIS A 146 31.52 -12.52 -3.11
C HIS A 146 30.94 -13.83 -2.57
N THR A 147 29.66 -13.87 -2.15
CA THR A 147 29.01 -15.07 -1.61
C THR A 147 27.90 -15.60 -2.51
N ALA A 148 26.85 -14.79 -2.76
CA ALA A 148 25.67 -15.24 -3.49
C ALA A 148 25.89 -15.26 -5.01
N ARG A 149 26.51 -14.23 -5.60
CA ARG A 149 26.76 -14.19 -7.07
C ARG A 149 27.66 -15.32 -7.57
N PRO A 150 28.76 -15.72 -6.89
CA PRO A 150 29.60 -16.82 -7.36
C PRO A 150 28.85 -18.15 -7.26
N LEU A 151 28.12 -18.39 -6.17
CA LEU A 151 27.27 -19.57 -6.00
C LEU A 151 26.20 -19.67 -7.10
N VAL A 152 25.53 -18.56 -7.43
CA VAL A 152 24.56 -18.50 -8.53
C VAL A 152 25.24 -18.59 -9.89
N GLY A 153 26.48 -18.11 -10.00
CA GLY A 153 27.34 -18.17 -11.19
C GLY A 153 27.71 -19.59 -11.59
N VAL A 154 27.93 -20.48 -10.61
CA VAL A 154 28.17 -21.92 -10.81
C VAL A 154 26.94 -22.62 -11.43
N ILE A 155 25.73 -22.11 -11.18
CA ILE A 155 24.50 -22.70 -11.69
C ILE A 155 24.26 -22.22 -13.14
N PRO A 156 24.03 -23.15 -14.09
CA PRO A 156 23.72 -22.82 -15.49
C PRO A 156 22.55 -21.83 -15.59
N PRO A 157 22.59 -20.82 -16.48
CA PRO A 157 21.55 -19.78 -16.56
C PRO A 157 20.13 -20.32 -16.72
N LYS A 158 19.97 -21.41 -17.48
CA LYS A 158 18.67 -22.08 -17.69
C LYS A 158 18.12 -22.76 -16.43
N LEU A 159 18.98 -23.10 -15.47
CA LEU A 159 18.60 -23.78 -14.22
C LEU A 159 18.41 -22.83 -13.03
N ARG A 160 18.79 -21.55 -13.15
CA ARG A 160 18.69 -20.58 -12.04
C ARG A 160 17.25 -20.36 -11.58
N THR A 161 16.33 -20.12 -12.50
CA THR A 161 14.90 -19.90 -12.19
C THR A 161 14.21 -21.16 -11.65
N PRO A 162 14.34 -22.37 -12.23
CA PRO A 162 13.72 -23.56 -11.65
C PRO A 162 14.35 -23.96 -10.31
N LEU A 163 15.65 -23.78 -10.11
CA LEU A 163 16.28 -24.05 -8.81
C LEU A 163 15.82 -23.05 -7.74
N ALA A 164 15.67 -21.76 -8.08
CA ALA A 164 15.11 -20.76 -7.19
C ALA A 164 13.65 -21.08 -6.84
N ALA A 165 12.85 -21.52 -7.81
CA ALA A 165 11.49 -21.99 -7.56
C ALA A 165 11.48 -23.21 -6.64
N LEU A 166 12.36 -24.19 -6.88
CA LEU A 166 12.50 -25.38 -6.04
C LEU A 166 12.90 -25.01 -4.62
N LEU A 167 13.83 -24.07 -4.44
CA LEU A 167 14.20 -23.56 -3.12
C LEU A 167 13.01 -22.89 -2.43
N CYS A 168 12.30 -22.00 -3.13
CA CYS A 168 11.12 -21.33 -2.59
C CYS A 168 10.05 -22.35 -2.14
N VAL A 169 9.71 -23.31 -2.99
CA VAL A 169 8.77 -24.39 -2.66
C VAL A 169 9.28 -25.23 -1.48
N SER A 170 10.58 -25.55 -1.43
CA SER A 170 11.18 -26.30 -0.33
C SER A 170 11.08 -25.54 0.99
N VAL A 171 11.34 -24.23 0.99
CA VAL A 171 11.22 -23.37 2.17
C VAL A 171 9.77 -23.31 2.65
N ILE A 172 8.80 -23.17 1.72
CA ILE A 172 7.37 -23.17 2.05
C ILE A 172 6.95 -24.51 2.64
N LEU A 173 7.36 -25.63 2.03
CA LEU A 173 7.03 -26.98 2.51
C LEU A 173 7.64 -27.24 3.88
N VAL A 174 8.93 -26.98 4.08
CA VAL A 174 9.60 -27.18 5.37
C VAL A 174 8.99 -26.25 6.42
N GLY A 175 8.81 -24.97 6.11
CA GLY A 175 8.22 -24.00 7.04
C GLY A 175 6.78 -24.33 7.44
N SER A 176 6.00 -24.95 6.55
CA SER A 176 4.59 -25.29 6.82
C SER A 176 4.41 -26.66 7.50
N PHE A 177 5.20 -27.67 7.10
CA PHE A 177 4.98 -29.07 7.53
C PHE A 177 5.95 -29.57 8.59
N ALA A 178 7.07 -28.88 8.85
CA ALA A 178 8.00 -29.29 9.91
C ALA A 178 7.49 -29.00 11.32
N SER A 179 6.54 -28.06 11.49
CA SER A 179 5.89 -27.80 12.78
C SER A 179 5.03 -28.98 13.21
N PRO A 180 4.95 -29.29 14.52
CA PRO A 180 3.93 -30.17 15.05
C PRO A 180 2.53 -29.65 14.70
N GLU A 181 1.57 -30.56 14.66
CA GLU A 181 0.16 -30.21 14.50
C GLU A 181 -0.34 -29.52 15.77
N SER A 182 -1.20 -28.51 15.59
CA SER A 182 -1.98 -27.86 16.67
C SER A 182 -3.45 -28.18 16.44
N GLU A 183 -4.31 -28.02 17.46
CA GLU A 183 -5.71 -28.47 17.50
C GLU A 183 -6.43 -28.37 16.14
N ASP A 184 -6.61 -27.15 15.58
CA ASP A 184 -7.32 -26.97 14.30
C ASP A 184 -6.40 -26.89 13.06
N ASN A 185 -5.07 -26.83 13.25
CA ASN A 185 -4.10 -26.76 12.15
C ASN A 185 -3.40 -28.11 11.86
N THR A 186 -4.20 -29.09 11.44
CA THR A 186 -3.75 -30.40 10.96
C THR A 186 -2.93 -30.29 9.67
N ARG A 187 -2.04 -31.26 9.39
CA ARG A 187 -1.31 -31.31 8.10
C ARG A 187 -2.24 -31.36 6.89
N ALA A 188 -3.43 -31.95 7.04
CA ALA A 188 -4.46 -31.96 6.00
C ALA A 188 -4.96 -30.54 5.67
N ASN A 189 -5.31 -29.75 6.70
CA ASN A 189 -5.77 -28.37 6.50
C ASN A 189 -4.66 -27.48 5.91
N ARG A 190 -3.40 -27.67 6.34
CA ARG A 190 -2.23 -27.00 5.73
C ARG A 190 -2.08 -27.36 4.25
N ALA A 191 -2.23 -28.64 3.90
CA ALA A 191 -2.13 -29.08 2.51
C ALA A 191 -3.21 -28.45 1.62
N VAL A 192 -4.43 -28.25 2.14
CA VAL A 192 -5.49 -27.53 1.43
C VAL A 192 -5.12 -26.07 1.20
N SER A 193 -4.64 -25.33 2.23
CA SER A 193 -4.20 -23.94 2.06
C SER A 193 -3.05 -23.82 1.05
N LEU A 194 -2.10 -24.77 1.05
CA LEU A 194 -1.01 -24.80 0.06
C LEU A 194 -1.55 -25.04 -1.34
N PHE A 195 -2.48 -25.99 -1.49
CA PHE A 195 -3.13 -26.28 -2.76
C PHE A 195 -3.91 -25.07 -3.27
N GLY A 196 -4.63 -24.36 -2.40
CA GLY A 196 -5.31 -23.11 -2.74
C GLY A 196 -4.38 -22.04 -3.28
N MET A 197 -3.24 -21.81 -2.61
CA MET A 197 -2.22 -20.89 -3.09
C MET A 197 -1.72 -21.28 -4.50
N LEU A 198 -1.49 -22.56 -4.77
CA LEU A 198 -1.11 -23.05 -6.09
C LEU A 198 -2.22 -22.83 -7.14
N VAL A 199 -3.48 -23.05 -6.77
CA VAL A 199 -4.64 -22.81 -7.65
C VAL A 199 -4.79 -21.34 -7.98
N PHE A 200 -4.59 -20.43 -7.01
CA PHE A 200 -4.63 -18.99 -7.28
C PHE A 200 -3.49 -18.55 -8.22
N ILE A 201 -2.26 -18.99 -7.97
CA ILE A 201 -1.12 -18.71 -8.86
C ILE A 201 -1.38 -19.28 -10.26
N PHE A 202 -1.87 -20.52 -10.35
CA PHE A 202 -2.21 -21.15 -11.62
C PHE A 202 -3.33 -20.41 -12.35
N GLY A 203 -4.37 -19.96 -11.64
CA GLY A 203 -5.47 -19.18 -12.21
C GLY A 203 -5.01 -17.84 -12.78
N LEU A 204 -4.10 -17.15 -12.09
CA LEU A 204 -3.48 -15.92 -12.58
C LEU A 204 -2.56 -16.17 -13.78
N TRP A 205 -1.81 -17.27 -13.78
CA TRP A 205 -1.00 -17.67 -14.93
C TRP A 205 -1.87 -18.04 -16.15
N ALA A 206 -2.98 -18.76 -15.92
CA ALA A 206 -3.91 -19.17 -16.97
C ALA A 206 -4.62 -17.96 -17.59
N THR A 207 -5.01 -16.98 -16.77
CA THR A 207 -5.66 -15.73 -17.19
C THR A 207 -4.67 -14.60 -17.52
N SER A 208 -3.36 -14.88 -17.47
CA SER A 208 -2.32 -13.89 -17.74
C SER A 208 -2.41 -13.38 -19.17
N ARG A 209 -2.21 -12.06 -19.35
CA ARG A 209 -2.27 -11.42 -20.67
C ARG A 209 -1.19 -11.92 -21.62
N ASN A 210 0.02 -12.18 -21.11
CA ASN A 210 1.13 -12.69 -21.91
C ASN A 210 2.06 -13.61 -21.11
N ARG A 211 1.78 -14.91 -21.18
CA ARG A 211 2.50 -15.93 -20.39
C ARG A 211 3.99 -16.02 -20.71
N LYS A 212 4.42 -15.58 -21.89
CA LYS A 212 5.83 -15.64 -22.32
C LYS A 212 6.68 -14.51 -21.73
N LYS A 213 6.05 -13.41 -21.32
CA LYS A 213 6.71 -12.23 -20.76
C LYS A 213 6.75 -12.22 -19.23
N ILE A 214 6.24 -13.27 -18.56
CA ILE A 214 6.26 -13.37 -17.10
C ILE A 214 7.72 -13.44 -16.60
N VAL A 215 8.10 -12.43 -15.80
CA VAL A 215 9.37 -12.41 -15.08
C VAL A 215 9.23 -13.22 -13.78
N TRP A 216 9.53 -14.51 -13.86
CA TRP A 216 9.38 -15.45 -12.73
C TRP A 216 10.21 -15.08 -11.50
N HIS A 217 11.30 -14.32 -11.65
CA HIS A 217 12.07 -13.79 -10.51
C HIS A 217 11.19 -13.01 -9.54
N THR A 218 10.39 -12.07 -10.05
CA THR A 218 9.48 -11.24 -9.25
C THR A 218 8.43 -12.10 -8.54
N VAL A 219 7.86 -13.08 -9.23
CA VAL A 219 6.83 -13.96 -8.67
C VAL A 219 7.40 -14.84 -7.55
N ILE A 220 8.54 -15.50 -7.80
CA ILE A 220 9.17 -16.41 -6.83
C ILE A 220 9.64 -15.64 -5.59
N VAL A 221 10.32 -14.50 -5.78
CA VAL A 221 10.82 -13.68 -4.67
C VAL A 221 9.66 -13.06 -3.88
N GLY A 222 8.59 -12.61 -4.54
CA GLY A 222 7.44 -12.04 -3.84
C GLY A 222 6.71 -13.07 -2.97
N MET A 223 6.42 -14.25 -3.51
CA MET A 223 5.80 -15.33 -2.72
C MET A 223 6.71 -15.80 -1.58
N LEU A 224 8.03 -15.87 -1.82
CA LEU A 224 9.00 -16.23 -0.78
C LEU A 224 9.08 -15.16 0.31
N ALA A 225 9.13 -13.88 -0.06
CA ALA A 225 9.20 -12.75 0.88
C ALA A 225 7.93 -12.68 1.75
N GLN A 226 6.75 -12.84 1.14
CA GLN A 226 5.48 -12.96 1.85
C GLN A 226 5.53 -14.10 2.88
N PHE A 227 6.00 -15.28 2.48
CA PHE A 227 6.10 -16.44 3.38
C PHE A 227 7.10 -16.24 4.51
N ILE A 228 8.26 -15.62 4.23
CA ILE A 228 9.28 -15.33 5.26
C ILE A 228 8.75 -14.30 6.27
N ILE A 229 8.09 -13.24 5.80
CA ILE A 229 7.46 -12.24 6.67
C ILE A 229 6.40 -12.93 7.55
N ALA A 230 5.56 -13.78 6.95
CA ALA A 230 4.54 -14.51 7.70
C ALA A 230 5.16 -15.44 8.75
N LEU A 231 6.24 -16.16 8.42
CA LEU A 231 6.94 -17.02 9.38
C LEU A 231 7.52 -16.20 10.53
N PHE A 232 8.11 -15.04 10.23
CA PHE A 232 8.60 -14.13 11.25
C PHE A 232 7.47 -13.66 12.18
N VAL A 233 6.34 -13.20 11.64
CA VAL A 233 5.27 -12.61 12.46
C VAL A 233 4.41 -13.65 13.18
N LEU A 234 4.02 -14.72 12.49
CA LEU A 234 3.07 -15.72 13.00
C LEU A 234 3.69 -16.81 13.85
N ARG A 235 5.02 -17.02 13.74
CA ARG A 235 5.70 -18.13 14.41
C ARG A 235 6.78 -17.71 15.39
N SER A 236 7.37 -16.53 15.23
CA SER A 236 8.37 -16.03 16.17
C SER A 236 7.74 -15.10 17.20
N GLY A 237 8.06 -15.31 18.48
CA GLY A 237 7.60 -14.42 19.56
C GLY A 237 8.09 -12.98 19.36
N ALA A 238 9.32 -12.79 18.85
CA ALA A 238 9.85 -11.47 18.54
C ALA A 238 9.04 -10.75 17.45
N GLY A 239 8.67 -11.46 16.38
CA GLY A 239 7.86 -10.89 15.31
C GLY A 239 6.44 -10.55 15.78
N TYR A 240 5.82 -11.40 16.59
CA TYR A 240 4.54 -11.11 17.24
C TYR A 240 4.63 -9.83 18.08
N ASP A 241 5.59 -9.74 18.99
CA ASP A 241 5.77 -8.61 19.91
C ASP A 241 6.01 -7.29 19.16
N ILE A 242 6.84 -7.31 18.11
CA ILE A 242 7.13 -6.13 17.28
C ILE A 242 5.86 -5.65 16.56
N PHE A 243 5.11 -6.56 15.93
CA PHE A 243 3.90 -6.16 15.20
C PHE A 243 2.78 -5.73 16.14
N ASN A 244 2.66 -6.33 17.32
CA ASN A 244 1.72 -5.91 18.35
C ASN A 244 2.05 -4.51 18.87
N PHE A 245 3.35 -4.22 19.06
CA PHE A 245 3.81 -2.88 19.42
C PHE A 245 3.50 -1.85 18.33
N ILE A 246 3.82 -2.15 17.06
CA ILE A 246 3.52 -1.24 15.94
C ILE A 246 2.01 -1.00 15.84
N SER A 247 1.21 -2.05 16.02
CA SER A 247 -0.24 -1.96 15.94
C SER A 247 -0.82 -1.16 17.11
N GLY A 248 -0.28 -1.31 18.33
CA GLY A 248 -0.63 -0.48 19.48
C GLY A 248 -0.30 1.00 19.27
N LEU A 249 0.89 1.32 18.76
CA LEU A 249 1.25 2.71 18.41
C LEU A 249 0.31 3.31 17.36
N ALA A 250 -0.11 2.51 16.37
CA ALA A 250 -1.08 2.96 15.38
C ALA A 250 -2.45 3.23 16.01
N SER A 251 -2.92 2.36 16.90
CA SER A 251 -4.15 2.56 17.68
C SER A 251 -4.08 3.85 18.51
N ASP A 252 -3.00 4.07 19.24
CA ASP A 252 -2.81 5.24 20.09
C ASP A 252 -2.78 6.53 19.26
N LEU A 253 -2.03 6.51 18.15
CA LEU A 253 -1.93 7.65 17.24
C LEU A 253 -3.30 8.05 16.69
N LEU A 254 -4.08 7.07 16.22
CA LEU A 254 -5.41 7.35 15.68
C LEU A 254 -6.43 7.65 16.78
N GLY A 255 -6.20 7.16 18.01
CA GLY A 255 -6.99 7.48 19.19
C GLY A 255 -7.01 8.97 19.53
N PHE A 256 -5.96 9.73 19.21
CA PHE A 256 -5.96 11.19 19.38
C PHE A 256 -7.03 11.92 18.55
N ALA A 257 -7.59 11.29 17.51
CA ALA A 257 -8.71 11.87 16.79
C ALA A 257 -9.96 12.00 17.68
N VAL A 258 -10.09 11.18 18.73
CA VAL A 258 -11.20 11.22 19.69
C VAL A 258 -11.27 12.56 20.41
N ASP A 259 -10.13 13.15 20.78
CA ASP A 259 -10.10 14.48 21.43
C ASP A 259 -10.74 15.54 20.54
N GLY A 260 -10.50 15.48 19.23
CA GLY A 260 -11.13 16.36 18.25
C GLY A 260 -12.64 16.13 18.13
N VAL A 261 -13.08 14.88 18.20
CA VAL A 261 -14.51 14.53 18.15
C VAL A 261 -15.23 14.98 19.41
N THR A 262 -14.64 14.73 20.58
CA THR A 262 -15.15 15.15 21.88
C THR A 262 -15.30 16.67 21.96
N PHE A 263 -14.34 17.41 21.39
CA PHE A 263 -14.44 18.87 21.29
C PHE A 263 -15.59 19.32 20.36
N LEU A 264 -15.77 18.67 19.20
CA LEU A 264 -16.81 19.02 18.22
C LEU A 264 -18.23 18.61 18.64
N THR A 265 -18.35 17.66 19.56
CA THR A 265 -19.62 17.11 20.03
C THR A 265 -19.79 17.38 21.52
N SER A 266 -19.51 16.41 22.38
CA SER A 266 -19.30 16.53 23.81
C SER A 266 -18.72 15.22 24.33
N GLU A 267 -18.08 15.26 25.51
CA GLU A 267 -17.54 14.05 26.15
C GLU A 267 -18.66 13.06 26.48
N ASP A 268 -19.78 13.55 27.00
CA ASP A 268 -20.97 12.73 27.29
C ASP A 268 -21.52 12.06 26.04
N PHE A 269 -21.51 12.74 24.89
CA PHE A 269 -21.96 12.17 23.63
C PHE A 269 -21.05 11.02 23.20
N TYR A 270 -19.74 11.23 23.18
CA TYR A 270 -18.82 10.20 22.70
C TYR A 270 -18.76 8.97 23.61
N ASN A 271 -18.72 9.19 24.93
CA ASN A 271 -18.58 8.13 25.93
C ASN A 271 -19.90 7.46 26.32
N THR A 272 -21.01 7.77 25.65
CA THR A 272 -22.29 7.11 25.90
C THR A 272 -22.18 5.61 25.60
N THR A 273 -22.38 4.77 26.62
CA THR A 273 -22.35 3.29 26.53
C THR A 273 -23.74 2.66 26.37
N THR A 274 -24.76 3.43 26.01
CA THR A 274 -26.11 2.92 25.73
C THR A 274 -26.15 2.20 24.36
N PRO A 275 -27.25 1.52 23.97
CA PRO A 275 -27.40 0.98 22.61
C PRO A 275 -27.17 2.03 21.51
N PHE A 276 -27.36 3.31 21.85
CA PHE A 276 -26.96 4.46 21.06
C PHE A 276 -25.54 4.89 21.47
N ALA A 277 -24.53 4.07 21.16
CA ALA A 277 -23.13 4.42 21.43
C ALA A 277 -22.54 5.14 20.20
N PRO A 278 -22.32 6.47 20.24
CA PRO A 278 -21.88 7.22 19.07
C PRO A 278 -20.47 6.83 18.64
N ALA A 279 -19.64 6.29 19.54
CA ALA A 279 -18.36 5.68 19.20
C ALA A 279 -18.48 4.57 18.12
N ASN A 280 -19.64 3.90 18.03
CA ASN A 280 -19.90 2.86 17.03
C ASN A 280 -20.41 3.42 15.69
N PHE A 281 -20.66 4.72 15.60
CA PHE A 281 -21.13 5.34 14.36
C PHE A 281 -19.96 5.67 13.44
N PHE A 282 -20.05 5.20 12.20
CA PHE A 282 -19.04 5.44 11.17
C PHE A 282 -18.68 6.94 11.03
N LEU A 283 -19.69 7.83 11.06
CA LEU A 283 -19.48 9.27 10.91
C LEU A 283 -18.80 9.94 12.12
N VAL A 284 -18.87 9.32 13.30
CA VAL A 284 -18.37 9.90 14.55
C VAL A 284 -16.98 9.35 14.89
N SER A 285 -16.72 8.07 14.65
CA SER A 285 -15.41 7.47 14.95
C SER A 285 -14.47 7.41 13.75
N VAL A 286 -14.97 7.04 12.57
CA VAL A 286 -14.12 6.72 11.42
C VAL A 286 -13.76 7.95 10.59
N VAL A 287 -14.76 8.78 10.27
CA VAL A 287 -14.55 9.99 9.45
C VAL A 287 -13.54 10.95 10.08
N PRO A 288 -13.62 11.30 11.38
CA PRO A 288 -12.65 12.21 12.01
C PRO A 288 -11.24 11.63 12.06
N ALA A 289 -11.10 10.32 12.27
CA ALA A 289 -9.80 9.65 12.23
C ALA A 289 -9.16 9.70 10.84
N ILE A 290 -9.95 9.55 9.76
CA ILE A 290 -9.47 9.74 8.39
C ILE A 290 -8.98 11.18 8.18
N ILE A 291 -9.76 12.18 8.61
CA ILE A 291 -9.38 13.60 8.47
C ILE A 291 -8.06 13.90 9.18
N PHE A 292 -7.93 13.43 10.43
CA PHE A 292 -6.73 13.60 11.23
C PHE A 292 -5.51 12.85 10.67
N PHE A 293 -5.70 11.63 10.19
CA PHE A 293 -4.61 10.86 9.63
C PHE A 293 -4.09 11.48 8.33
N VAL A 294 -4.99 11.93 7.44
CA VAL A 294 -4.58 12.58 6.18
C VAL A 294 -3.88 13.91 6.43
N SER A 295 -4.33 14.70 7.43
CA SER A 295 -3.63 15.93 7.82
C SER A 295 -2.22 15.65 8.36
N LEU A 296 -2.06 14.58 9.14
CA LEU A 296 -0.76 14.13 9.63
C LEU A 296 0.15 13.63 8.49
N VAL A 297 -0.38 12.83 7.56
CA VAL A 297 0.36 12.35 6.38
C VAL A 297 0.86 13.53 5.56
N GLN A 298 0.03 14.54 5.30
CA GLN A 298 0.43 15.74 4.57
C GLN A 298 1.48 16.56 5.31
N LEU A 299 1.40 16.63 6.64
CA LEU A 299 2.44 17.24 7.46
C LEU A 299 3.77 16.48 7.35
N LEU A 300 3.74 15.15 7.40
CA LEU A 300 4.92 14.29 7.23
C LEU A 300 5.49 14.38 5.80
N TYR A 301 4.63 14.55 4.80
CA TYR A 301 5.00 14.80 3.42
C TYR A 301 5.69 16.17 3.26
N HIS A 302 5.16 17.22 3.88
CA HIS A 302 5.78 18.55 3.88
C HIS A 302 7.21 18.54 4.47
N TYR A 303 7.45 17.73 5.49
CA TYR A 303 8.77 17.58 6.11
C TYR A 303 9.68 16.53 5.45
N ASN A 304 9.27 15.96 4.31
CA ASN A 304 10.00 14.91 3.60
C ASN A 304 10.25 13.62 4.43
N ILE A 305 9.52 13.42 5.53
CA ILE A 305 9.66 12.24 6.41
C ILE A 305 9.10 11.02 5.70
N LEU A 306 7.93 11.19 5.11
CA LEU A 306 7.18 10.15 4.45
C LEU A 306 7.93 9.65 3.20
N GLN A 307 8.41 10.57 2.37
CA GLN A 307 9.18 10.29 1.15
C GLN A 307 10.49 9.58 1.49
N TRP A 308 11.18 10.01 2.56
CA TRP A 308 12.38 9.34 3.04
C TRP A 308 12.07 7.90 3.45
N PHE A 309 11.05 7.70 4.30
CA PHE A 309 10.70 6.38 4.80
C PHE A 309 10.24 5.42 3.68
N VAL A 310 9.28 5.86 2.86
CA VAL A 310 8.76 5.08 1.73
C VAL A 310 9.86 4.81 0.72
N GLY A 311 10.70 5.80 0.39
CA GLY A 311 11.80 5.62 -0.54
C GLY A 311 12.80 4.55 -0.08
N LYS A 312 13.14 4.50 1.21
CA LYS A 312 14.00 3.44 1.76
C LYS A 312 13.35 2.07 1.70
N PHE A 313 12.08 1.98 2.04
CA PHE A 313 11.36 0.71 2.01
C PHE A 313 11.13 0.22 0.57
N ALA A 314 10.90 1.13 -0.37
CA ALA A 314 10.80 0.85 -1.79
C ALA A 314 12.10 0.29 -2.39
N VAL A 315 13.27 0.75 -1.95
CA VAL A 315 14.57 0.21 -2.41
C VAL A 315 14.69 -1.29 -2.15
N PHE A 316 14.15 -1.80 -1.03
CA PHE A 316 14.13 -3.23 -0.75
C PHE A 316 13.35 -4.01 -1.81
N PHE A 317 12.14 -3.60 -2.14
CA PHE A 317 11.31 -4.26 -3.16
C PHE A 317 11.85 -4.08 -4.57
N PHE A 318 12.35 -2.88 -4.88
CA PHE A 318 13.03 -2.58 -6.15
C PHE A 318 14.21 -3.54 -6.39
N TRP A 319 15.12 -3.66 -5.42
CA TRP A 319 16.30 -4.53 -5.55
C TRP A 319 15.96 -6.02 -5.51
N SER A 320 15.10 -6.44 -4.56
CA SER A 320 14.79 -7.86 -4.38
C SER A 320 13.90 -8.41 -5.51
N MET A 321 12.89 -7.65 -5.95
CA MET A 321 11.87 -8.12 -6.88
C MET A 321 12.06 -7.64 -8.32
N ARG A 322 13.02 -6.73 -8.57
CA ARG A 322 13.34 -6.17 -9.91
C ARG A 322 12.13 -5.51 -10.60
N VAL A 323 11.32 -4.82 -9.81
CA VAL A 323 10.17 -4.03 -10.28
C VAL A 323 10.58 -2.58 -10.53
N SER A 324 9.72 -1.78 -11.17
CA SER A 324 10.05 -0.38 -11.43
C SER A 324 10.08 0.43 -10.13
N GLY A 325 10.77 1.58 -10.15
CA GLY A 325 10.85 2.45 -8.98
C GLY A 325 9.49 2.99 -8.54
N ALA A 326 8.62 3.34 -9.50
CA ALA A 326 7.28 3.84 -9.20
C ALA A 326 6.40 2.76 -8.54
N GLU A 327 6.43 1.53 -9.06
CA GLU A 327 5.71 0.39 -8.48
C GLU A 327 6.18 0.08 -7.06
N ALA A 328 7.50 0.07 -6.85
CA ALA A 328 8.09 -0.19 -5.54
C ALA A 328 7.69 0.87 -4.50
N VAL A 329 7.64 2.15 -4.89
CA VAL A 329 7.21 3.26 -4.03
C VAL A 329 5.74 3.11 -3.64
N VAL A 330 4.87 2.85 -4.61
CA VAL A 330 3.45 2.65 -4.32
C VAL A 330 3.25 1.43 -3.43
N ALA A 331 3.86 0.29 -3.78
CA ALA A 331 3.77 -0.94 -2.99
C ALA A 331 4.24 -0.75 -1.54
N ALA A 332 5.35 -0.05 -1.34
CA ALA A 332 5.88 0.27 -0.02
C ALA A 332 4.98 1.24 0.77
N ALA A 333 4.24 2.12 0.10
CA ALA A 333 3.38 3.12 0.72
C ALA A 333 1.95 2.65 1.00
N SER A 334 1.40 1.76 0.17
CA SER A 334 -0.02 1.35 0.23
C SER A 334 -0.50 0.89 1.62
N PRO A 335 0.27 0.13 2.42
CA PRO A 335 -0.13 -0.26 3.79
C PRO A 335 -0.37 0.91 4.74
N PHE A 336 0.31 2.03 4.52
CA PHE A 336 0.28 3.17 5.43
C PHE A 336 -0.72 4.22 4.97
N ILE A 337 -0.74 4.50 3.66
CA ILE A 337 -1.36 5.72 3.12
C ILE A 337 -2.57 5.40 2.22
N GLY A 338 -2.92 4.14 2.02
CA GLY A 338 -4.10 3.75 1.23
C GLY A 338 -3.96 4.00 -0.28
N GLN A 339 -4.98 3.56 -1.02
CA GLN A 339 -4.93 3.48 -2.49
C GLN A 339 -4.90 4.84 -3.21
N GLY A 340 -5.54 5.88 -2.67
CA GLY A 340 -5.60 7.20 -3.31
C GLY A 340 -4.34 8.04 -3.09
N GLU A 341 -3.83 8.05 -1.86
CA GLU A 341 -2.70 8.89 -1.47
C GLU A 341 -1.36 8.26 -1.88
N SER A 342 -1.26 6.92 -1.92
CA SER A 342 -0.05 6.27 -2.46
C SER A 342 0.19 6.64 -3.93
N ALA A 343 -0.86 6.88 -4.72
CA ALA A 343 -0.74 7.39 -6.09
C ALA A 343 -0.17 8.82 -6.15
N MET A 344 -0.42 9.66 -5.14
CA MET A 344 0.16 11.02 -5.09
C MET A 344 1.68 11.02 -5.03
N LEU A 345 2.27 10.02 -4.37
CA LEU A 345 3.73 9.90 -4.23
C LEU A 345 4.44 9.71 -5.58
N ILE A 346 3.71 9.25 -6.60
CA ILE A 346 4.25 9.03 -7.94
C ILE A 346 3.53 9.89 -8.99
N ARG A 347 2.80 10.93 -8.58
CA ARG A 347 1.96 11.77 -9.47
C ARG A 347 2.65 12.16 -10.79
N PRO A 348 3.91 12.65 -10.82
CA PRO A 348 4.61 13.01 -12.06
C PRO A 348 4.85 11.83 -13.02
N PHE A 349 4.86 10.61 -12.50
CA PHE A 349 5.07 9.40 -13.29
C PHE A 349 3.78 8.75 -13.76
N ILE A 350 2.61 9.07 -13.18
CA ILE A 350 1.33 8.41 -13.53
C ILE A 350 0.99 8.54 -15.01
N GLU A 351 1.22 9.71 -15.62
CA GLU A 351 0.99 9.91 -17.06
C GLU A 351 1.88 9.04 -17.94
N HIS A 352 2.97 8.55 -17.37
CA HIS A 352 4.06 7.89 -18.07
C HIS A 352 4.19 6.40 -17.73
N LEU A 353 3.36 5.88 -16.82
CA LEU A 353 3.40 4.47 -16.43
C LEU A 353 3.00 3.55 -17.58
N THR A 354 3.63 2.39 -17.68
CA THR A 354 3.13 1.34 -18.58
C THR A 354 1.78 0.80 -18.08
N MET A 355 1.06 0.04 -18.91
CA MET A 355 -0.18 -0.62 -18.48
C MET A 355 0.05 -1.63 -17.34
N ALA A 356 1.22 -2.26 -17.30
CA ALA A 356 1.59 -3.22 -16.25
C ALA A 356 1.89 -2.50 -14.92
N GLU A 357 2.61 -1.37 -14.98
CA GLU A 357 2.82 -0.50 -13.82
C GLU A 357 1.49 0.04 -13.28
N LEU A 358 0.59 0.51 -14.15
CA LEU A 358 -0.72 0.99 -13.73
C LEU A 358 -1.57 -0.11 -13.07
N HIS A 359 -1.56 -1.32 -13.63
CA HIS A 359 -2.24 -2.47 -13.03
C HIS A 359 -1.65 -2.80 -11.65
N GLN A 360 -0.33 -2.74 -11.48
CA GLN A 360 0.33 -3.00 -10.19
C GLN A 360 -0.02 -1.93 -9.15
N VAL A 361 0.02 -0.66 -9.51
CA VAL A 361 -0.32 0.46 -8.61
C VAL A 361 -1.75 0.28 -8.06
N MET A 362 -2.69 -0.07 -8.94
CA MET A 362 -4.07 -0.35 -8.55
C MET A 362 -4.19 -1.62 -7.70
N CYS A 363 -3.54 -2.71 -8.12
CA CYS A 363 -3.54 -3.99 -7.42
C CYS A 363 -3.00 -3.88 -5.99
N SER A 364 -1.93 -3.09 -5.81
CA SER A 364 -1.35 -2.81 -4.48
C SER A 364 -2.36 -2.11 -3.59
N GLY A 365 -3.03 -1.07 -4.11
CA GLY A 365 -4.08 -0.37 -3.38
C GLY A 365 -5.25 -1.27 -2.97
N PHE A 366 -5.64 -2.24 -3.80
CA PHE A 366 -6.69 -3.20 -3.46
C PHE A 366 -6.24 -4.31 -2.50
N ALA A 367 -4.95 -4.62 -2.46
CA ALA A 367 -4.37 -5.69 -1.66
C ALA A 367 -4.11 -5.28 -0.19
N THR A 368 -4.21 -4.00 0.14
CA THR A 368 -3.98 -3.47 1.49
C THR A 368 -5.15 -2.62 1.96
N ILE A 369 -5.17 -2.28 3.25
CA ILE A 369 -6.00 -1.21 3.80
C ILE A 369 -5.11 0.02 4.05
N ALA A 370 -5.73 1.16 4.33
CA ALA A 370 -5.03 2.36 4.75
C ALA A 370 -4.82 2.36 6.27
N GLY A 371 -3.74 3.00 6.75
CA GLY A 371 -3.54 3.21 8.18
C GLY A 371 -4.70 3.99 8.81
N SER A 372 -5.26 4.97 8.10
CA SER A 372 -6.39 5.81 8.55
C SER A 372 -7.64 5.05 8.96
N VAL A 373 -7.92 3.91 8.34
CA VAL A 373 -9.12 3.10 8.63
C VAL A 373 -8.83 1.99 9.64
N LEU A 374 -7.57 1.80 10.06
CA LEU A 374 -7.20 0.75 11.00
C LEU A 374 -7.96 0.90 12.34
N ILE A 375 -8.09 2.13 12.85
CA ILE A 375 -8.83 2.40 14.10
C ILE A 375 -10.30 2.01 14.03
N ALA A 376 -10.90 2.11 12.84
CA ALA A 376 -12.29 1.77 12.61
C ALA A 376 -12.53 0.26 12.75
N TYR A 377 -11.57 -0.55 12.30
CA TYR A 377 -11.65 -2.00 12.45
C TYR A 377 -11.29 -2.43 13.88
N ILE A 378 -10.37 -1.71 14.53
CA ILE A 378 -10.04 -1.93 15.95
C ILE A 378 -11.25 -1.65 16.84
N SER A 379 -12.00 -0.58 16.58
CA SER A 379 -13.21 -0.25 17.35
C SER A 379 -14.33 -1.28 17.14
N ILE A 380 -14.33 -1.99 16.00
CA ILE A 380 -15.21 -3.15 15.76
C ILE A 380 -14.71 -4.41 16.52
N GLY A 381 -13.49 -4.41 17.05
CA GLY A 381 -12.90 -5.54 17.78
C GLY A 381 -12.03 -6.46 16.92
N VAL A 382 -11.63 -6.02 15.71
CA VAL A 382 -10.69 -6.77 14.86
C VAL A 382 -9.28 -6.66 15.43
N ASN A 383 -8.54 -7.78 15.48
CA ASN A 383 -7.19 -7.80 16.01
C ASN A 383 -6.25 -6.87 15.19
N PRO A 384 -5.68 -5.81 15.79
CA PRO A 384 -4.85 -4.82 15.08
C PRO A 384 -3.55 -5.41 14.53
N GLN A 385 -2.93 -6.32 15.28
CA GLN A 385 -1.70 -6.98 14.89
C GLN A 385 -1.91 -7.83 13.63
N ALA A 386 -3.01 -8.60 13.57
CA ALA A 386 -3.38 -9.40 12.40
C ALA A 386 -3.60 -8.53 11.14
N MET A 387 -4.15 -7.32 11.29
CA MET A 387 -4.36 -6.41 10.17
C MET A 387 -3.04 -5.81 9.67
N VAL A 388 -2.18 -5.34 10.58
CA VAL A 388 -0.89 -4.76 10.21
C VAL A 388 -0.01 -5.82 9.54
N SER A 389 0.05 -7.04 10.07
CA SER A 389 0.80 -8.13 9.46
C SER A 389 0.25 -8.53 8.10
N ALA A 390 -1.08 -8.63 7.95
CA ALA A 390 -1.72 -8.91 6.66
C ALA A 390 -1.35 -7.87 5.61
N CYS A 391 -1.34 -6.57 5.95
CA CYS A 391 -0.96 -5.51 5.02
C CYS A 391 0.49 -5.61 4.57
N VAL A 392 1.42 -5.86 5.50
CA VAL A 392 2.85 -5.99 5.19
C VAL A 392 3.12 -7.23 4.34
N MET A 393 2.44 -8.35 4.61
CA MET A 393 2.51 -9.57 3.81
C MET A 393 1.96 -9.37 2.39
N SER A 394 0.90 -8.55 2.25
CA SER A 394 0.27 -8.25 0.96
C SER A 394 1.13 -7.39 0.02
N ILE A 395 2.17 -6.70 0.51
CA ILE A 395 3.07 -5.90 -0.34
C ILE A 395 3.80 -6.78 -1.37
N PRO A 396 4.67 -7.73 -0.98
CA PRO A 396 5.35 -8.59 -1.95
C PRO A 396 4.37 -9.52 -2.70
N ALA A 397 3.27 -9.91 -2.07
CA ALA A 397 2.23 -10.71 -2.70
C ALA A 397 1.61 -9.95 -3.89
N SER A 398 1.21 -8.69 -3.70
CA SER A 398 0.56 -7.86 -4.72
C SER A 398 1.47 -7.61 -5.93
N LEU A 399 2.77 -7.39 -5.68
CA LEU A 399 3.78 -7.26 -6.74
C LEU A 399 3.91 -8.57 -7.54
N ALA A 400 3.97 -9.72 -6.86
CA ALA A 400 4.03 -11.03 -7.50
C ALA A 400 2.78 -11.34 -8.34
N VAL A 401 1.58 -11.22 -7.75
CA VAL A 401 0.33 -11.57 -8.43
C VAL A 401 -0.02 -10.60 -9.56
N SER A 402 0.29 -9.30 -9.40
CA SER A 402 0.09 -8.31 -10.46
C SER A 402 0.98 -8.61 -11.67
N LYS A 403 2.30 -8.79 -11.45
CA LYS A 403 3.24 -9.09 -12.56
C LYS A 403 3.02 -10.48 -13.17
N LEU A 404 2.37 -11.39 -12.45
CA LEU A 404 1.93 -12.67 -13.02
C LEU A 404 0.72 -12.48 -13.95
N ARG A 405 -0.28 -11.70 -13.53
CA ARG A 405 -1.51 -11.43 -14.29
C ARG A 405 -1.31 -10.50 -15.48
N TRP A 406 -0.47 -9.49 -15.29
CA TRP A 406 -0.17 -8.43 -16.24
C TRP A 406 1.35 -8.18 -16.29
N PRO A 407 2.10 -9.01 -17.03
CA PRO A 407 3.55 -8.88 -17.12
C PRO A 407 3.98 -7.60 -17.84
N GLU A 408 5.20 -7.14 -17.55
CA GLU A 408 5.80 -5.99 -18.21
C GLU A 408 6.16 -6.32 -19.66
N GLU A 409 5.67 -5.51 -20.61
CA GLU A 409 5.96 -5.66 -22.04
C GLU A 409 6.79 -4.50 -22.60
N GLU A 410 6.79 -3.37 -21.90
CA GLU A 410 7.37 -2.09 -22.31
C GLU A 410 8.55 -1.70 -21.39
N GLU A 411 9.37 -0.75 -21.82
CA GLU A 411 10.45 -0.22 -20.98
C GLU A 411 9.91 0.85 -20.02
N CYS A 412 10.08 0.62 -18.71
CA CYS A 412 9.62 1.54 -17.68
C CYS A 412 10.54 2.77 -17.56
N LEU A 413 9.96 3.97 -17.43
CA LEU A 413 10.71 5.23 -17.24
C LEU A 413 11.41 5.35 -15.88
N THR A 414 10.99 4.54 -14.92
CA THR A 414 11.62 4.41 -13.60
C THR A 414 12.41 3.11 -13.46
N ALA A 415 12.71 2.43 -14.58
CA ALA A 415 13.65 1.32 -14.57
C ALA A 415 15.02 1.80 -14.08
N GLY A 416 15.63 1.07 -13.14
CA GLY A 416 16.96 1.40 -12.63
C GLY A 416 17.02 2.45 -11.52
N ARG A 417 15.93 3.17 -11.20
CA ARG A 417 15.94 4.23 -10.18
C ARG A 417 14.67 4.29 -9.34
N VAL A 418 14.83 4.41 -8.02
CA VAL A 418 13.74 4.74 -7.09
C VAL A 418 13.81 6.24 -6.82
N VAL A 419 12.90 7.00 -7.43
CA VAL A 419 12.78 8.44 -7.18
C VAL A 419 11.36 8.70 -6.71
N VAL A 420 11.22 9.29 -5.53
CA VAL A 420 9.97 9.95 -5.13
C VAL A 420 10.13 11.39 -5.57
N PRO A 421 9.45 11.83 -6.64
CA PRO A 421 9.68 13.14 -7.21
C PRO A 421 9.19 14.21 -6.22
N GLU A 422 9.98 15.26 -6.05
CA GLU A 422 9.53 16.43 -5.30
C GLU A 422 8.53 17.18 -6.18
N SER A 423 7.25 17.15 -5.81
CA SER A 423 6.25 17.99 -6.48
C SER A 423 6.51 19.46 -6.15
N GLU A 424 7.10 20.22 -7.07
CA GLU A 424 7.35 21.66 -6.89
C GLU A 424 6.06 22.48 -6.90
N ASP A 425 5.03 22.03 -7.63
CA ASP A 425 3.84 22.83 -7.90
C ASP A 425 2.95 23.08 -6.67
N HIS A 426 3.02 22.27 -5.61
CA HIS A 426 2.11 22.38 -4.44
C HIS A 426 2.83 22.21 -3.08
N LYS A 427 4.06 22.71 -2.91
CA LYS A 427 4.67 22.72 -1.56
C LYS A 427 3.91 23.71 -0.68
N SER A 428 3.26 23.20 0.37
CA SER A 428 2.63 24.02 1.41
C SER A 428 3.65 25.01 1.98
N SER A 429 3.25 26.26 2.21
CA SER A 429 4.18 27.32 2.63
C SER A 429 4.75 27.12 4.04
N ASN A 430 4.02 26.43 4.91
CA ASN A 430 4.44 26.08 6.27
C ASN A 430 3.71 24.81 6.75
N ALA A 431 4.13 24.30 7.90
CA ALA A 431 3.58 23.10 8.53
C ALA A 431 2.07 23.19 8.79
N LEU A 432 1.58 24.33 9.28
CA LEU A 432 0.15 24.51 9.55
C LEU A 432 -0.67 24.53 8.26
N HIS A 433 -0.15 25.14 7.19
CA HIS A 433 -0.76 25.10 5.87
C HIS A 433 -0.81 23.67 5.30
N ALA A 434 0.24 22.87 5.49
CA ALA A 434 0.24 21.46 5.10
C ALA A 434 -0.80 20.64 5.87
N PHE A 435 -0.86 20.85 7.19
CA PHE A 435 -1.81 20.17 8.06
C PHE A 435 -3.26 20.55 7.71
N SER A 436 -3.57 21.84 7.58
CA SER A 436 -4.91 22.31 7.20
C SER A 436 -5.31 21.87 5.79
N GLY A 437 -4.37 21.91 4.83
CA GLY A 437 -4.61 21.39 3.47
C GLY A 437 -4.91 19.90 3.47
N GLY A 438 -4.19 19.12 4.30
CA GLY A 438 -4.47 17.71 4.50
C GLY A 438 -5.79 17.42 5.20
N ALA A 439 -6.23 18.27 6.14
CA ALA A 439 -7.55 18.12 6.75
C ALA A 439 -8.68 18.29 5.71
N TRP A 440 -8.59 19.27 4.81
CA TRP A 440 -9.55 19.44 3.71
C TRP A 440 -9.54 18.27 2.73
N LEU A 441 -8.35 17.78 2.37
CA LEU A 441 -8.21 16.59 1.55
C LEU A 441 -8.83 15.37 2.24
N GLY A 442 -8.56 15.18 3.52
CA GLY A 442 -9.13 14.12 4.35
C GLY A 442 -10.65 14.18 4.41
N LEU A 443 -11.23 15.38 4.56
CA LEU A 443 -12.67 15.58 4.55
C LEU A 443 -13.29 15.19 3.19
N LYS A 444 -12.64 15.58 2.09
CA LYS A 444 -13.07 15.18 0.74
C LYS A 444 -13.02 13.66 0.58
N ILE A 445 -11.93 13.02 1.00
CA ILE A 445 -11.75 11.56 0.94
C ILE A 445 -12.81 10.85 1.79
N ALA A 446 -12.98 11.26 3.05
CA ALA A 446 -13.97 10.67 3.95
C ALA A 446 -15.41 10.83 3.42
N SER A 447 -15.74 11.99 2.85
CA SER A 447 -17.05 12.22 2.22
C SER A 447 -17.29 11.32 1.01
N MET A 448 -16.27 11.12 0.17
CA MET A 448 -16.35 10.17 -0.95
C MET A 448 -16.56 8.74 -0.46
N ILE A 449 -15.86 8.33 0.60
CA ILE A 449 -16.04 6.99 1.20
C ILE A 449 -17.46 6.86 1.77
N ALA A 450 -17.92 7.80 2.58
CA ALA A 450 -19.25 7.77 3.19
C ALA A 450 -20.37 7.70 2.13
N ALA A 451 -20.28 8.52 1.08
CA ALA A 451 -21.25 8.51 -0.03
C ALA A 451 -21.25 7.17 -0.78
N THR A 452 -20.07 6.64 -1.13
CA THR A 452 -19.94 5.35 -1.81
C THR A 452 -20.49 4.20 -0.95
N LEU A 453 -20.17 4.16 0.35
CA LEU A 453 -20.68 3.16 1.29
C LEU A 453 -22.21 3.22 1.39
N LEU A 454 -22.78 4.42 1.58
CA LEU A 454 -24.23 4.62 1.66
C LEU A 454 -24.93 4.10 0.40
N CYS A 455 -24.45 4.49 -0.78
CA CYS A 455 -25.04 4.07 -2.06
C CYS A 455 -24.95 2.55 -2.27
N ILE A 456 -23.79 1.95 -2.01
CA ILE A 456 -23.59 0.50 -2.24
C ILE A 456 -24.40 -0.33 -1.26
N ILE A 457 -24.41 0.02 0.03
CA ILE A 457 -25.20 -0.72 1.04
C ILE A 457 -26.70 -0.61 0.72
N SER A 458 -27.17 0.58 0.32
CA SER A 458 -28.56 0.79 -0.08
C SER A 458 -28.92 -0.02 -1.34
N LEU A 459 -28.01 -0.09 -2.31
CA LEU A 459 -28.19 -0.90 -3.52
C LEU A 459 -28.22 -2.39 -3.21
N VAL A 460 -27.33 -2.89 -2.34
CA VAL A 460 -27.37 -4.29 -1.89
C VAL A 460 -28.67 -4.58 -1.15
N GLY A 461 -29.15 -3.68 -0.30
CA GLY A 461 -30.46 -3.81 0.36
C GLY A 461 -31.63 -3.92 -0.64
N LEU A 462 -31.61 -3.09 -1.69
CA LEU A 462 -32.60 -3.15 -2.77
C LEU A 462 -32.54 -4.50 -3.52
N ILE A 463 -31.34 -4.94 -3.90
CA ILE A 463 -31.13 -6.21 -4.59
C ILE A 463 -31.59 -7.38 -3.71
N ASN A 464 -31.24 -7.39 -2.41
CA ASN A 464 -31.69 -8.41 -1.47
C ASN A 464 -33.21 -8.43 -1.31
N GLY A 465 -33.87 -7.26 -1.29
CA GLY A 465 -35.33 -7.17 -1.27
C GLY A 465 -35.96 -7.79 -2.51
N LEU A 466 -35.43 -7.49 -3.70
CA LEU A 466 -35.90 -8.04 -4.97
C LEU A 466 -35.63 -9.55 -5.08
N LEU A 467 -34.43 -10.00 -4.70
CA LEU A 467 -34.05 -11.42 -4.68
C LEU A 467 -34.89 -12.21 -3.68
N THR A 468 -35.17 -11.66 -2.50
CA THR A 468 -36.02 -12.31 -1.51
C THR A 468 -37.46 -12.41 -2.02
N TRP A 469 -37.97 -11.36 -2.65
CA TRP A 469 -39.30 -11.40 -3.30
C TRP A 469 -39.38 -12.47 -4.38
N TRP A 470 -38.37 -12.54 -5.25
CA TRP A 470 -38.29 -13.53 -6.32
C TRP A 470 -38.07 -14.96 -5.79
N GLY A 471 -37.22 -15.13 -4.78
CA GLY A 471 -36.94 -16.40 -4.12
C GLY A 471 -38.17 -16.97 -3.43
N ARG A 472 -38.95 -16.13 -2.73
CA ARG A 472 -40.23 -16.53 -2.13
C ARG A 472 -41.23 -17.00 -3.18
N TYR A 473 -41.29 -16.35 -4.34
CA TYR A 473 -42.11 -16.80 -5.46
C TYR A 473 -41.72 -18.20 -5.96
N LEU A 474 -40.43 -18.55 -5.88
CA LEU A 474 -39.89 -19.87 -6.22
C LEU A 474 -39.88 -20.88 -5.04
N ASN A 475 -40.53 -20.57 -3.92
CA ASN A 475 -40.53 -21.36 -2.68
C ASN A 475 -39.16 -21.51 -1.98
N ILE A 476 -38.21 -20.61 -2.25
CA ILE A 476 -36.91 -20.52 -1.54
C ILE A 476 -37.09 -19.55 -0.36
N ASN A 477 -37.48 -20.11 0.79
CA ASN A 477 -37.87 -19.31 1.96
C ASN A 477 -36.85 -19.36 3.11
N ASP A 478 -36.08 -20.43 3.24
CA ASP A 478 -35.17 -20.63 4.37
C ASP A 478 -33.87 -21.37 3.96
N PRO A 479 -32.71 -20.68 3.87
CA PRO A 479 -32.52 -19.23 4.04
C PRO A 479 -33.11 -18.41 2.88
N PRO A 480 -33.45 -17.12 3.10
CA PRO A 480 -33.94 -16.25 2.02
C PRO A 480 -32.87 -16.07 0.94
N LEU A 481 -33.30 -15.95 -0.31
CA LEU A 481 -32.41 -15.66 -1.42
C LEU A 481 -31.88 -14.22 -1.30
N THR A 482 -30.61 -14.08 -0.91
CA THR A 482 -29.92 -12.80 -0.86
C THR A 482 -28.66 -12.82 -1.72
N LEU A 483 -28.12 -11.63 -2.00
CA LEU A 483 -26.88 -11.46 -2.74
C LEU A 483 -25.71 -12.09 -1.99
N GLU A 484 -25.67 -11.99 -0.67
CA GLU A 484 -24.66 -12.64 0.18
C GLU A 484 -24.72 -14.16 0.04
N LEU A 485 -25.92 -14.75 -0.05
CA LEU A 485 -26.07 -16.19 -0.27
C LEU A 485 -25.53 -16.60 -1.65
N ILE A 486 -25.93 -15.88 -2.71
CA ILE A 486 -25.49 -16.18 -4.09
C ILE A 486 -23.97 -16.05 -4.21
N VAL A 487 -23.42 -14.93 -3.77
CA VAL A 487 -21.98 -14.67 -3.85
C VAL A 487 -21.22 -15.57 -2.88
N GLY A 488 -21.82 -15.93 -1.74
CA GLY A 488 -21.29 -16.96 -0.84
C GLY A 488 -21.07 -18.29 -1.56
N TYR A 489 -22.06 -18.79 -2.30
CA TYR A 489 -21.88 -20.00 -3.10
C TYR A 489 -20.80 -19.86 -4.19
N ILE A 490 -20.67 -18.68 -4.82
CA ILE A 490 -19.60 -18.40 -5.79
C ILE A 490 -18.21 -18.40 -5.11
N CYS A 491 -18.12 -17.86 -3.89
CA CYS A 491 -16.91 -17.77 -3.09
C CYS A 491 -16.64 -19.05 -2.28
N TYR A 492 -17.55 -20.03 -2.26
CA TYR A 492 -17.40 -21.28 -1.52
C TYR A 492 -16.12 -22.05 -1.88
N PRO A 493 -15.77 -22.21 -3.19
CA PRO A 493 -14.51 -22.83 -3.56
C PRO A 493 -13.30 -22.03 -3.07
N ILE A 494 -13.39 -20.70 -3.03
CA ILE A 494 -12.32 -19.83 -2.52
C ILE A 494 -12.13 -20.10 -1.03
N ALA A 495 -13.20 -20.08 -0.22
CA ALA A 495 -13.13 -20.38 1.21
C ALA A 495 -12.52 -21.77 1.49
N PHE A 496 -12.90 -22.78 0.70
CA PHE A 496 -12.29 -24.10 0.78
C PHE A 496 -10.78 -24.06 0.48
N LEU A 497 -10.38 -23.40 -0.60
CA LEU A 497 -8.97 -23.29 -0.99
C LEU A 497 -8.11 -22.51 0.02
N LEU A 498 -8.69 -21.57 0.78
CA LEU A 498 -7.99 -20.90 1.87
C LEU A 498 -7.65 -21.84 3.04
N GLY A 499 -8.29 -23.01 3.11
CA GLY A 499 -8.13 -23.99 4.19
C GLY A 499 -8.91 -23.64 5.46
N VAL A 500 -10.07 -23.00 5.29
CA VAL A 500 -11.11 -22.79 6.32
C VAL A 500 -11.56 -24.14 6.89
N SER A 501 -12.01 -24.15 8.16
CA SER A 501 -12.52 -25.38 8.76
C SER A 501 -13.67 -25.97 7.95
N ARG A 502 -13.66 -27.29 7.80
CA ARG A 502 -14.68 -28.03 7.03
C ARG A 502 -15.94 -28.31 7.85
N ASP A 503 -15.88 -28.05 9.15
CA ASP A 503 -16.93 -28.36 10.11
C ASP A 503 -17.98 -27.23 10.18
N GLY A 504 -18.56 -26.88 9.04
CA GLY A 504 -19.66 -25.89 8.94
C GLY A 504 -19.25 -24.44 8.65
N ASP A 505 -17.96 -24.09 8.74
CA ASP A 505 -17.49 -22.71 8.56
C ASP A 505 -17.41 -22.23 7.10
N LEU A 506 -17.35 -23.15 6.14
CA LEU A 506 -17.09 -22.83 4.72
C LEU A 506 -18.09 -21.83 4.13
N LEU A 507 -19.40 -22.07 4.34
CA LEU A 507 -20.44 -21.19 3.80
C LEU A 507 -20.38 -19.81 4.46
N LYS A 508 -20.23 -19.77 5.78
CA LYS A 508 -20.13 -18.54 6.56
C LYS A 508 -18.95 -17.67 6.10
N VAL A 509 -17.76 -18.26 6.01
CA VAL A 509 -16.57 -17.53 5.52
C VAL A 509 -16.73 -17.09 4.07
N SER A 510 -17.33 -17.93 3.21
CA SER A 510 -17.57 -17.56 1.82
C SER A 510 -18.53 -16.37 1.67
N GLN A 511 -19.55 -16.27 2.53
CA GLN A 511 -20.49 -15.14 2.57
C GLN A 511 -19.77 -13.86 3.00
N LEU A 512 -18.88 -13.93 3.99
CA LEU A 512 -18.05 -12.78 4.41
C LEU A 512 -17.11 -12.30 3.29
N ILE A 513 -16.47 -13.21 2.56
CA ILE A 513 -15.64 -12.87 1.39
C ILE A 513 -16.50 -12.23 0.30
N GLY A 514 -17.68 -12.78 0.04
CA GLY A 514 -18.63 -12.22 -0.93
C GLY A 514 -19.11 -10.82 -0.55
N LEU A 515 -19.47 -10.63 0.72
CA LEU A 515 -19.87 -9.36 1.30
C LEU A 515 -18.76 -8.32 1.12
N LYS A 516 -17.50 -8.68 1.42
CA LYS A 516 -16.34 -7.82 1.15
C LYS A 516 -16.28 -7.35 -0.30
N LEU A 517 -16.32 -8.29 -1.25
CA LEU A 517 -16.12 -7.99 -2.68
C LEU A 517 -17.24 -7.10 -3.24
N VAL A 518 -18.48 -7.30 -2.80
CA VAL A 518 -19.64 -6.56 -3.28
C VAL A 518 -19.81 -5.24 -2.56
N THR A 519 -19.80 -5.25 -1.22
CA THR A 519 -20.01 -4.03 -0.42
C THR A 519 -18.69 -3.35 -0.11
N ASN A 520 -17.92 -3.94 0.79
CA ASN A 520 -16.64 -3.46 1.33
C ASN A 520 -16.26 -4.30 2.55
N GLU A 521 -14.99 -4.19 2.94
CA GLU A 521 -14.40 -4.86 4.10
C GLU A 521 -14.94 -4.36 5.45
N PHE A 522 -15.36 -3.09 5.58
CA PHE A 522 -15.91 -2.56 6.84
C PHE A 522 -17.20 -3.26 7.26
N VAL A 523 -18.13 -3.41 6.31
CA VAL A 523 -19.39 -4.15 6.53
C VAL A 523 -19.10 -5.62 6.82
N ALA A 524 -18.12 -6.23 6.14
CA ALA A 524 -17.74 -7.61 6.38
C ALA A 524 -17.12 -7.82 7.78
N TYR A 525 -16.25 -6.92 8.24
CA TYR A 525 -15.69 -6.98 9.60
C TYR A 525 -16.74 -6.76 10.68
N LYS A 526 -17.67 -5.82 10.45
CA LYS A 526 -18.79 -5.61 11.36
C LYS A 526 -19.67 -6.86 11.45
N ALA A 527 -19.98 -7.48 10.31
CA ALA A 527 -20.73 -8.74 10.30
C ALA A 527 -19.98 -9.85 11.07
N LEU A 528 -18.67 -10.00 10.85
CA LEU A 528 -17.83 -11.00 11.53
C LEU A 528 -17.83 -10.84 13.07
N GLN A 529 -17.91 -9.62 13.59
CA GLN A 529 -17.84 -9.37 15.04
C GLN A 529 -19.23 -9.29 15.70
N ASP A 530 -20.21 -8.65 15.05
CA ASP A 530 -21.50 -8.33 15.68
C ASP A 530 -22.59 -9.39 15.43
N SER A 531 -22.50 -10.18 14.34
CA SER A 531 -23.57 -11.13 14.02
C SER A 531 -23.39 -12.47 14.73
N ALA A 532 -24.49 -12.94 15.35
CA ALA A 532 -24.56 -14.24 16.01
C ALA A 532 -24.26 -15.41 15.05
N ASP A 533 -24.49 -15.23 13.75
CA ASP A 533 -24.26 -16.26 12.72
C ASP A 533 -22.78 -16.65 12.58
N TYR A 534 -21.86 -15.77 12.98
CA TYR A 534 -20.41 -15.97 12.89
C TYR A 534 -19.75 -16.15 14.27
N ALA A 535 -20.54 -16.13 15.36
CA ALA A 535 -20.02 -16.22 16.72
C ALA A 535 -19.35 -17.58 17.00
N ASP A 536 -19.82 -18.64 16.33
CA ASP A 536 -19.38 -20.04 16.45
C ASP A 536 -18.28 -20.43 15.45
N LEU A 537 -17.72 -19.48 14.68
CA LEU A 537 -16.58 -19.76 13.81
C LEU A 537 -15.38 -20.27 14.62
N SER A 538 -14.71 -21.33 14.14
CA SER A 538 -13.45 -21.79 14.73
C SER A 538 -12.37 -20.70 14.70
N ASP A 539 -11.44 -20.73 15.65
CA ASP A 539 -10.38 -19.72 15.76
C ASP A 539 -9.51 -19.70 14.48
N ARG A 540 -9.27 -20.87 13.87
CA ARG A 540 -8.66 -21.00 12.55
C ARG A 540 -9.41 -20.21 11.48
N SER A 541 -10.71 -20.46 11.33
CA SER A 541 -11.55 -19.82 10.31
C SER A 541 -11.63 -18.31 10.54
N ARG A 542 -11.73 -17.88 11.80
CA ARG A 542 -11.73 -16.46 12.20
C ARG A 542 -10.43 -15.78 11.77
N LEU A 543 -9.26 -16.39 11.97
CA LEU A 543 -8.00 -15.80 11.51
C LEU A 543 -7.89 -15.76 9.99
N ILE A 544 -8.21 -16.86 9.31
CA ILE A 544 -8.14 -16.92 7.84
C ILE A 544 -9.05 -15.84 7.22
N VAL A 545 -10.28 -15.70 7.71
CA VAL A 545 -11.19 -14.67 7.21
C VAL A 545 -10.71 -13.27 7.55
N THR A 546 -10.13 -13.01 8.74
CA THR A 546 -9.49 -11.70 9.03
C THR A 546 -8.43 -11.34 7.99
N TYR A 547 -7.55 -12.27 7.61
CA TYR A 547 -6.55 -11.99 6.57
C TYR A 547 -7.17 -11.85 5.17
N ALA A 548 -8.19 -12.65 4.84
CA ALA A 548 -8.87 -12.59 3.55
C ALA A 548 -9.67 -11.28 3.37
N LEU A 549 -10.20 -10.72 4.47
CA LEU A 549 -10.92 -9.45 4.48
C LEU A 549 -10.00 -8.24 4.46
N CYS A 550 -8.73 -8.38 4.85
CA CYS A 550 -7.77 -7.28 4.97
C CYS A 550 -7.26 -6.74 3.62
N GLY A 551 -8.12 -6.02 2.90
CA GLY A 551 -7.75 -5.20 1.74
C GLY A 551 -8.95 -4.56 1.06
N PHE A 552 -8.72 -3.47 0.33
CA PHE A 552 -9.77 -2.68 -0.31
C PHE A 552 -10.36 -3.26 -1.60
N ALA A 553 -10.07 -4.51 -1.95
CA ALA A 553 -10.64 -5.14 -3.14
C ALA A 553 -12.18 -5.27 -3.05
N ASN A 554 -12.90 -4.29 -3.59
CA ASN A 554 -14.36 -4.24 -3.66
C ASN A 554 -14.83 -3.26 -4.76
N ILE A 555 -16.10 -3.35 -5.15
CA ILE A 555 -16.68 -2.53 -6.25
C ILE A 555 -16.62 -1.03 -5.94
N GLY A 556 -16.83 -0.62 -4.69
CA GLY A 556 -16.76 0.79 -4.29
C GLY A 556 -15.36 1.37 -4.39
N SER A 557 -14.36 0.63 -3.92
CA SER A 557 -12.95 0.97 -4.05
C SER A 557 -12.50 1.01 -5.50
N LEU A 558 -13.07 0.18 -6.37
CA LEU A 558 -12.79 0.24 -7.81
C LEU A 558 -13.21 1.60 -8.39
N GLY A 559 -14.41 2.08 -8.06
CA GLY A 559 -14.86 3.42 -8.42
C GLY A 559 -13.96 4.51 -7.83
N ASN A 560 -13.57 4.39 -6.57
CA ASN A 560 -12.69 5.35 -5.89
C ASN A 560 -11.30 5.41 -6.56
N GLN A 561 -10.66 4.27 -6.87
CA GLN A 561 -9.36 4.28 -7.54
C GLN A 561 -9.43 4.85 -8.96
N ILE A 562 -10.46 4.51 -9.74
CA ILE A 562 -10.67 5.10 -11.06
C ILE A 562 -10.81 6.62 -10.95
N GLY A 563 -11.65 7.09 -10.02
CA GLY A 563 -11.89 8.50 -9.79
C GLY A 563 -10.62 9.25 -9.37
N VAL A 564 -9.86 8.70 -8.42
CA VAL A 564 -8.60 9.31 -7.98
C VAL A 564 -7.59 9.33 -9.10
N LEU A 565 -7.22 8.19 -9.70
CA LEU A 565 -6.20 8.15 -10.74
C LEU A 565 -6.56 8.99 -11.98
N SER A 566 -7.85 9.05 -12.35
CA SER A 566 -8.32 9.90 -13.45
C SER A 566 -8.26 11.40 -13.10
N GLN A 567 -8.40 11.79 -11.83
CA GLN A 567 -8.17 13.17 -11.41
C GLN A 567 -6.68 13.54 -11.44
N ILE A 568 -5.80 12.58 -11.17
CA ILE A 568 -4.35 12.81 -11.15
C ILE A 568 -3.80 12.91 -12.58
N SER A 569 -4.28 12.05 -13.48
CA SER A 569 -3.91 12.05 -14.89
C SER A 569 -5.17 11.91 -15.77
N PRO A 570 -5.86 13.02 -16.09
CA PRO A 570 -7.10 13.00 -16.87
C PRO A 570 -6.95 12.35 -18.24
N GLY A 571 -5.78 12.49 -18.89
CA GLY A 571 -5.45 11.87 -20.17
C GLY A 571 -5.44 10.34 -20.14
N ARG A 572 -5.37 9.71 -18.96
CA ARG A 572 -5.25 8.26 -18.78
C ARG A 572 -6.46 7.58 -18.14
N GLY A 573 -7.57 8.30 -17.95
CA GLY A 573 -8.77 7.72 -17.33
C GLY A 573 -9.30 6.47 -18.05
N GLY A 574 -9.14 6.41 -19.38
CA GLY A 574 -9.48 5.23 -20.19
C GLY A 574 -8.60 4.01 -19.88
N ASP A 575 -7.30 4.21 -19.71
CA ASP A 575 -6.35 3.14 -19.36
C ASP A 575 -6.63 2.59 -17.97
N VAL A 576 -6.80 3.49 -16.98
CA VAL A 576 -7.14 3.16 -15.59
C VAL A 576 -8.39 2.29 -15.56
N SER A 577 -9.46 2.72 -16.24
CA SER A 577 -10.73 2.00 -16.26
C SER A 577 -10.60 0.60 -16.89
N ARG A 578 -9.74 0.46 -17.91
CA ARG A 578 -9.52 -0.82 -18.61
C ARG A 578 -8.85 -1.87 -17.74
N VAL A 579 -7.94 -1.47 -16.85
CA VAL A 579 -7.20 -2.40 -15.98
C VAL A 579 -7.85 -2.56 -14.60
N ALA A 580 -8.72 -1.64 -14.18
CA ALA A 580 -9.29 -1.55 -12.83
C ALA A 580 -9.91 -2.86 -12.33
N PHE A 581 -10.78 -3.50 -13.12
CA PHE A 581 -11.44 -4.73 -12.71
C PHE A 581 -10.44 -5.89 -12.55
N SER A 582 -9.49 -6.02 -13.48
CA SER A 582 -8.41 -7.01 -13.38
C SER A 582 -7.56 -6.76 -12.14
N ALA A 583 -7.21 -5.51 -11.85
CA ALA A 583 -6.42 -5.13 -10.69
C ALA A 583 -7.15 -5.42 -9.38
N MET A 584 -8.47 -5.18 -9.32
CA MET A 584 -9.29 -5.48 -8.15
C MET A 584 -9.33 -6.98 -7.84
N ILE A 585 -9.58 -7.82 -8.84
CA ILE A 585 -9.59 -9.28 -8.66
C ILE A 585 -8.19 -9.79 -8.28
N THR A 586 -7.14 -9.23 -8.89
CA THR A 586 -5.76 -9.60 -8.56
C THR A 586 -5.40 -9.16 -7.13
N GLY A 587 -5.86 -7.99 -6.69
CA GLY A 587 -5.71 -7.53 -5.31
C GLY A 587 -6.45 -8.40 -4.30
N ALA A 588 -7.67 -8.86 -4.63
CA ALA A 588 -8.38 -9.85 -3.82
C ALA A 588 -7.59 -11.15 -3.71
N ILE A 589 -7.06 -11.66 -4.83
CA ILE A 589 -6.22 -12.86 -4.85
C ILE A 589 -4.94 -12.65 -4.01
N SER A 590 -4.34 -11.46 -4.02
CA SER A 590 -3.23 -11.12 -3.13
C SER A 590 -3.61 -11.36 -1.66
N THR A 591 -4.75 -10.81 -1.21
CA THR A 591 -5.23 -11.03 0.17
C THR A 591 -5.56 -12.50 0.45
N PHE A 592 -6.07 -13.25 -0.55
CA PHE A 592 -6.33 -14.69 -0.43
C PHE A 592 -5.05 -15.52 -0.30
N THR A 593 -3.97 -15.15 -1.01
CA THR A 593 -2.67 -15.81 -0.79
C THR A 593 -2.12 -15.51 0.60
N SER A 594 -2.27 -14.28 1.11
CA SER A 594 -1.88 -13.92 2.49
C SER A 594 -2.67 -14.71 3.52
N ALA A 595 -3.97 -14.88 3.32
CA ALA A 595 -4.81 -15.71 4.16
C ALA A 595 -4.44 -17.20 4.07
N SER A 596 -4.09 -17.70 2.89
CA SER A 596 -3.61 -19.09 2.71
C SER A 596 -2.29 -19.31 3.45
N VAL A 597 -1.36 -18.34 3.39
CA VAL A 597 -0.09 -18.39 4.13
C VAL A 597 -0.32 -18.33 5.64
N ALA A 598 -1.27 -17.53 6.11
CA ALA A 598 -1.68 -17.57 7.50
C ALA A 598 -2.20 -18.98 7.86
N GLY A 599 -3.12 -19.53 7.07
CA GLY A 599 -3.64 -20.90 7.20
C GLY A 599 -2.57 -22.00 7.26
N LEU A 600 -1.41 -21.78 6.63
CA LEU A 600 -0.26 -22.70 6.68
C LEU A 600 0.52 -22.63 8.00
N LEU A 601 0.68 -21.44 8.56
CA LEU A 601 1.67 -21.15 9.61
C LEU A 601 1.10 -21.01 11.02
N ILE A 602 -0.22 -20.95 11.15
CA ILE A 602 -0.93 -20.86 12.42
C ILE A 602 -0.49 -21.98 13.38
N THR A 603 -0.12 -21.63 14.61
CA THR A 603 0.22 -22.64 15.64
C THR A 603 -0.45 -22.38 16.99
N ASN A 604 -0.84 -21.13 17.26
CA ASN A 604 -1.56 -20.75 18.48
C ASN A 604 -2.62 -19.69 18.16
N GLU A 605 -3.83 -20.14 17.85
CA GLU A 605 -4.92 -19.29 17.35
C GLU A 605 -5.48 -18.39 18.47
N LYS A 606 -5.51 -18.91 19.71
CA LYS A 606 -5.92 -18.18 20.92
C LYS A 606 -5.07 -16.97 21.21
N GLN A 607 -3.82 -16.91 20.74
CA GLN A 607 -2.97 -15.74 20.92
C GLN A 607 -3.50 -14.50 20.15
N TYR A 608 -4.29 -14.70 19.09
CA TYR A 608 -4.84 -13.62 18.27
C TYR A 608 -6.27 -13.21 18.68
N PHE A 609 -6.94 -14.02 19.49
CA PHE A 609 -8.32 -13.79 19.92
C PHE A 609 -8.51 -13.85 21.44
N GLY A 610 -7.43 -14.03 22.19
CA GLY A 610 -7.43 -14.03 23.64
C GLY A 610 -7.66 -12.62 24.19
N THR A 611 -8.69 -12.52 25.04
CA THR A 611 -9.05 -11.36 25.87
C THR A 611 -7.93 -10.90 26.77
#